data_AF-W7TSF0-F1
#
_entry.id   AF-W7TSF0-F1
#
_cell.length_a   1.000
_cell.length_b   1.000
_cell.length_c   1.000
_cell.angle_alpha   90.00
_cell.angle_beta   90.00
_cell.angle_gamma   90.00
#
_symmetry.space_group_name_H-M   'P 1'
#
loop_
_entity.id
_entity.type
_entity.pdbx_description
1 polymer ?
#
loop_
_entity_poly.entity_id
_entity_poly.type
_entity_poly.pdbx_seq_one_letter_code
_entity_poly.pdbx_strand_id
1 'polypeptide(L)'
;MLFAGGPPTVGPGTVVGRPKTEDIRSHTDLAKGTASHYKAAVKHYASLAERAVAASHVIDIFACSLDQVGMMEMKVCVEKTGGLMVLADTFSQSVFKESLLRVFKRLPADIPKDGGHLQMGFAASLEVLTSREFKVAGAIGPCSSLRKVAPNVAETAIGEGGTNAWSMGGIDPAVTIAVYFEVTNAANNPLPPSKRRFIQFITQYQHASGRFRLRTTTYSGAWHNDSVDMGPVARSFDQEAACVLMTRIAVQRTESDEEGTVHDVLRWVDRSLIKLSSKFGSYRKDDPTSFAFPQEFVLYPQFMFHLRRSQFLQLFNSSPDESSYYRTILIRENVTNSLVMIQPSLLSYSFSAPPQPVMLDATSIRPDCILLLDTFFHVVVFHGETVAAWRAAGYQNSEEHVNFKNLLDSPQLDAQMTMTSRFPVPRFIVCDQHKSQARFLMAKLNPSITHHTGEVGMGQAMLTDDVSLRVFMEHLMKLAVQTP
;
A
#
# COMPACT_ATOMS: atom_id res chain seq x y z
N MET A 1 4.85 -19.77 -12.12
CA MET A 1 5.06 -18.58 -12.97
C MET A 1 4.28 -18.67 -14.27
N LEU A 2 3.28 -17.81 -14.45
CA LEU A 2 2.54 -17.55 -15.69
C LEU A 2 3.10 -16.28 -16.35
N PHE A 3 3.32 -16.32 -17.66
CA PHE A 3 3.66 -15.16 -18.48
C PHE A 3 2.50 -14.88 -19.44
N ALA A 4 1.81 -13.75 -19.27
CA ALA A 4 0.60 -13.42 -20.02
C ALA A 4 0.80 -12.20 -20.93
N GLY A 5 0.46 -12.34 -22.20
CA GLY A 5 0.55 -11.28 -23.22
C GLY A 5 -0.80 -10.67 -23.62
N GLY A 6 -1.86 -10.95 -22.86
CA GLY A 6 -3.25 -10.58 -23.18
C GLY A 6 -4.25 -11.39 -22.34
N PRO A 7 -5.55 -11.07 -22.43
CA PRO A 7 -6.57 -11.73 -21.63
C PRO A 7 -6.88 -13.14 -22.13
N PRO A 8 -7.24 -14.09 -21.24
CA PRO A 8 -7.77 -15.39 -21.64
C PRO A 8 -9.08 -15.24 -22.42
N THR A 9 -9.14 -15.76 -23.66
CA THR A 9 -10.31 -15.67 -24.55
C THR A 9 -11.00 -17.01 -24.81
N VAL A 10 -10.50 -18.08 -24.21
CA VAL A 10 -11.01 -19.46 -24.37
C VAL A 10 -10.88 -20.21 -23.05
N GLY A 11 -11.88 -21.03 -22.76
CA GLY A 11 -11.85 -21.97 -21.63
C GLY A 11 -12.52 -21.45 -20.36
N PRO A 12 -12.38 -22.18 -19.24
CA PRO A 12 -13.14 -21.93 -18.02
C PRO A 12 -12.77 -20.62 -17.31
N GLY A 13 -11.60 -20.05 -17.59
CA GLY A 13 -11.14 -18.75 -17.07
C GLY A 13 -11.21 -17.61 -18.08
N THR A 14 -12.10 -17.69 -19.08
CA THR A 14 -12.28 -16.63 -20.11
C THR A 14 -12.64 -15.30 -19.46
N VAL A 15 -11.93 -14.23 -19.85
CA VAL A 15 -12.11 -12.85 -19.33
C VAL A 15 -12.85 -11.98 -20.35
N VAL A 16 -12.66 -12.22 -21.64
CA VAL A 16 -13.33 -11.52 -22.74
C VAL A 16 -13.49 -12.46 -23.93
N GLY A 17 -14.55 -12.29 -24.72
CA GLY A 17 -14.70 -13.02 -25.99
C GLY A 17 -13.62 -12.69 -27.02
N ARG A 18 -13.53 -13.54 -28.05
CA ARG A 18 -12.63 -13.35 -29.19
C ARG A 18 -13.01 -12.18 -30.12
N PRO A 19 -14.29 -11.84 -30.35
CA PRO A 19 -14.66 -10.70 -31.19
C PRO A 19 -14.17 -9.39 -30.58
N LYS A 20 -13.45 -8.57 -31.36
CA LYS A 20 -12.98 -7.25 -30.91
C LYS A 20 -14.09 -6.22 -30.68
N THR A 21 -15.32 -6.55 -31.05
CA THR A 21 -16.52 -5.76 -30.74
C THR A 21 -16.98 -5.93 -29.29
N GLU A 22 -16.44 -6.94 -28.59
CA GLU A 22 -16.66 -7.14 -27.17
C GLU A 22 -15.53 -6.47 -26.40
N ASP A 23 -15.87 -5.46 -25.62
CA ASP A 23 -14.92 -4.71 -24.81
C ASP A 23 -14.51 -5.49 -23.56
N ILE A 24 -13.25 -5.33 -23.14
CA ILE A 24 -12.80 -5.85 -21.83
C ILE A 24 -13.49 -5.02 -20.74
N ARG A 25 -14.08 -5.70 -19.75
CA ARG A 25 -14.78 -5.07 -18.61
C ARG A 25 -14.02 -3.89 -17.99
N SER A 26 -14.77 -2.85 -17.66
CA SER A 26 -14.36 -1.68 -16.88
C SER A 26 -14.93 -1.72 -15.45
N HIS A 27 -14.49 -0.79 -14.58
CA HIS A 27 -15.11 -0.59 -13.26
C HIS A 27 -16.61 -0.28 -13.35
N THR A 28 -17.04 0.39 -14.42
CA THR A 28 -18.46 0.71 -14.64
C THR A 28 -19.28 -0.53 -14.97
N ASP A 29 -18.72 -1.45 -15.77
CA ASP A 29 -19.40 -2.70 -16.12
C ASP A 29 -19.53 -3.61 -14.91
N LEU A 30 -18.51 -3.65 -14.06
CA LEU A 30 -18.53 -4.39 -12.79
C LEU A 30 -19.59 -3.81 -11.84
N ALA A 31 -19.63 -2.48 -11.68
CA ALA A 31 -20.62 -1.82 -10.82
C ALA A 31 -22.07 -2.01 -11.31
N LYS A 32 -22.29 -2.05 -12.63
CA LYS A 32 -23.60 -2.30 -13.24
C LYS A 32 -23.95 -3.79 -13.35
N GLY A 33 -23.02 -4.68 -13.04
CA GLY A 33 -23.19 -6.12 -13.21
C GLY A 33 -23.30 -6.57 -14.68
N THR A 34 -22.76 -5.79 -15.62
CA THR A 34 -22.80 -6.08 -17.07
C THR A 34 -21.57 -6.84 -17.57
N ALA A 35 -20.57 -7.08 -16.73
CA ALA A 35 -19.40 -7.90 -17.05
C ALA A 35 -19.76 -9.41 -17.09
N SER A 36 -20.15 -9.91 -18.26
CA SER A 36 -20.67 -11.28 -18.50
C SER A 36 -19.73 -12.40 -18.04
N HIS A 37 -18.43 -12.24 -18.25
CA HIS A 37 -17.42 -13.27 -17.99
C HIS A 37 -16.90 -13.28 -16.54
N TYR A 38 -17.04 -12.17 -15.82
CA TYR A 38 -16.34 -11.91 -14.57
C TYR A 38 -16.59 -12.99 -13.49
N LYS A 39 -17.86 -13.25 -13.15
CA LYS A 39 -18.21 -14.18 -12.06
C LYS A 39 -17.73 -15.61 -12.33
N ALA A 40 -17.82 -16.07 -13.58
CA ALA A 40 -17.38 -17.39 -13.98
C ALA A 40 -15.85 -17.53 -13.90
N ALA A 41 -15.12 -16.51 -14.39
CA ALA A 41 -13.67 -16.47 -14.34
C ALA A 41 -13.13 -16.41 -12.91
N VAL A 42 -13.68 -15.53 -12.05
CA VAL A 42 -13.31 -15.45 -10.62
C VAL A 42 -13.50 -16.80 -9.93
N LYS A 43 -14.63 -17.48 -10.16
CA LYS A 43 -14.89 -18.80 -9.59
C LYS A 43 -13.87 -19.84 -10.05
N HIS A 44 -13.48 -19.81 -11.33
CA HIS A 44 -12.47 -20.71 -11.88
C HIS A 44 -11.10 -20.50 -11.21
N TYR A 45 -10.61 -19.27 -11.16
CA TYR A 45 -9.31 -18.96 -10.57
C TYR A 45 -9.29 -19.15 -9.04
N ALA A 46 -10.41 -18.92 -8.35
CA ALA A 46 -10.54 -19.27 -6.94
C ALA A 46 -10.36 -20.78 -6.69
N SER A 47 -11.00 -21.63 -7.52
CA SER A 47 -10.81 -23.09 -7.44
C SER A 47 -9.37 -23.51 -7.77
N LEU A 48 -8.73 -22.85 -8.73
CA LEU A 48 -7.31 -23.09 -9.03
C LEU A 48 -6.41 -22.70 -7.86
N ALA A 49 -6.68 -21.56 -7.22
CA ALA A 49 -5.95 -21.09 -6.04
C ALA A 49 -6.07 -22.10 -4.88
N GLU A 50 -7.27 -22.58 -4.59
CA GLU A 50 -7.49 -23.59 -3.53
C GLU A 50 -6.69 -24.89 -3.78
N ARG A 51 -6.68 -25.37 -5.03
CA ARG A 51 -5.87 -26.54 -5.42
C ARG A 51 -4.38 -26.29 -5.23
N ALA A 52 -3.89 -25.10 -5.60
CA ALA A 52 -2.49 -24.73 -5.44
C ALA A 52 -2.10 -24.63 -3.95
N VAL A 53 -2.95 -24.01 -3.12
CA VAL A 53 -2.75 -23.96 -1.66
C VAL A 53 -2.67 -25.36 -1.06
N ALA A 54 -3.60 -26.26 -1.42
CA ALA A 54 -3.61 -27.64 -0.93
C ALA A 54 -2.34 -28.42 -1.32
N ALA A 55 -1.76 -28.10 -2.49
CA ALA A 55 -0.52 -28.70 -2.98
C ALA A 55 0.75 -27.94 -2.54
N SER A 56 0.63 -26.85 -1.76
CA SER A 56 1.75 -25.93 -1.44
C SER A 56 2.48 -25.39 -2.69
N HIS A 57 1.75 -25.19 -3.79
CA HIS A 57 2.25 -24.61 -5.02
C HIS A 57 2.03 -23.09 -5.04
N VAL A 58 2.99 -22.39 -5.65
CA VAL A 58 2.98 -20.92 -5.79
C VAL A 58 2.60 -20.55 -7.22
N ILE A 59 1.71 -19.57 -7.37
CA ILE A 59 1.29 -19.05 -8.68
C ILE A 59 1.70 -17.58 -8.79
N ASP A 60 2.78 -17.33 -9.54
CA ASP A 60 3.17 -15.99 -9.97
C ASP A 60 2.53 -15.62 -11.31
N ILE A 61 2.22 -14.35 -11.50
CA ILE A 61 1.66 -13.79 -12.73
C ILE A 61 2.51 -12.61 -13.20
N PHE A 62 3.17 -12.78 -14.34
CA PHE A 62 3.87 -11.71 -15.04
C PHE A 62 3.08 -11.37 -16.30
N ALA A 63 2.41 -10.23 -16.30
CA ALA A 63 1.63 -9.80 -17.44
C ALA A 63 2.26 -8.60 -18.14
N CYS A 64 2.35 -8.69 -19.47
CA CYS A 64 2.87 -7.66 -20.33
C CYS A 64 1.93 -7.44 -21.51
N SER A 65 1.12 -6.39 -21.44
CA SER A 65 0.12 -6.08 -22.46
C SER A 65 -0.20 -4.58 -22.44
N LEU A 66 -0.52 -4.03 -23.61
CA LEU A 66 -0.98 -2.64 -23.74
C LEU A 66 -2.40 -2.42 -23.22
N ASP A 67 -3.15 -3.52 -23.07
CA ASP A 67 -4.50 -3.56 -22.52
C ASP A 67 -4.57 -4.58 -21.38
N GLN A 68 -5.71 -4.68 -20.71
CA GLN A 68 -5.95 -5.57 -19.58
C GLN A 68 -5.75 -7.05 -19.93
N VAL A 69 -5.32 -7.84 -18.95
CA VAL A 69 -4.99 -9.28 -19.09
C VAL A 69 -5.87 -10.20 -18.23
N GLY A 70 -6.74 -9.64 -17.40
CA GLY A 70 -7.52 -10.40 -16.43
C GLY A 70 -6.81 -10.59 -15.09
N MET A 71 -5.93 -9.67 -14.70
CA MET A 71 -5.30 -9.69 -13.38
C MET A 71 -6.34 -9.65 -12.26
N MET A 72 -7.44 -8.90 -12.44
CA MET A 72 -8.51 -8.84 -11.45
C MET A 72 -9.09 -10.23 -11.13
N GLU A 73 -9.37 -11.04 -12.15
CA GLU A 73 -9.93 -12.38 -11.98
C GLU A 73 -8.89 -13.38 -11.45
N MET A 74 -7.62 -13.20 -11.83
CA MET A 74 -6.53 -14.12 -11.48
C MET A 74 -5.83 -13.80 -10.14
N LYS A 75 -6.02 -12.59 -9.58
CA LYS A 75 -5.27 -12.13 -8.39
C LYS A 75 -5.35 -13.08 -7.21
N VAL A 76 -6.48 -13.77 -7.03
CA VAL A 76 -6.70 -14.73 -5.95
C VAL A 76 -5.67 -15.87 -5.95
N CYS A 77 -5.17 -16.26 -7.13
CA CYS A 77 -4.10 -17.24 -7.24
C CYS A 77 -2.80 -16.74 -6.62
N VAL A 78 -2.46 -15.47 -6.82
CA VAL A 78 -1.27 -14.83 -6.25
C VAL A 78 -1.46 -14.64 -4.74
N GLU A 79 -2.58 -14.03 -4.35
CA GLU A 79 -2.86 -13.66 -2.96
C GLU A 79 -2.92 -14.88 -2.03
N LYS A 80 -3.55 -15.99 -2.45
CA LYS A 80 -3.65 -17.18 -1.60
C LYS A 80 -2.39 -18.02 -1.54
N THR A 81 -1.50 -17.93 -2.55
CA THR A 81 -0.32 -18.80 -2.65
C THR A 81 1.00 -18.10 -2.35
N GLY A 82 0.97 -16.81 -2.01
CA GLY A 82 2.18 -16.02 -1.81
C GLY A 82 2.99 -15.79 -3.09
N GLY A 83 2.31 -15.83 -4.24
CA GLY A 83 2.93 -15.59 -5.53
C GLY A 83 3.32 -14.13 -5.74
N LEU A 84 4.01 -13.90 -6.84
CA LEU A 84 4.41 -12.56 -7.29
C LEU A 84 3.51 -12.08 -8.43
N MET A 85 3.27 -10.76 -8.48
CA MET A 85 2.52 -10.12 -9.55
C MET A 85 3.33 -8.99 -10.15
N VAL A 86 3.45 -8.97 -11.48
CA VAL A 86 4.12 -7.89 -12.23
C VAL A 86 3.24 -7.52 -13.41
N LEU A 87 2.91 -6.23 -13.54
CA LEU A 87 2.16 -5.65 -14.65
C LEU A 87 3.06 -4.66 -15.40
N ALA A 88 3.19 -4.82 -16.71
CA ALA A 88 3.93 -3.93 -17.59
C ALA A 88 3.27 -3.88 -18.98
N ASP A 89 3.77 -3.00 -19.86
CA ASP A 89 3.18 -2.88 -21.22
C ASP A 89 3.75 -3.94 -22.18
N THR A 90 5.04 -4.29 -22.02
CA THR A 90 5.75 -5.23 -22.90
C THR A 90 6.84 -5.98 -22.12
N PHE A 91 7.15 -7.21 -22.55
CA PHE A 91 8.25 -8.00 -21.98
C PHE A 91 9.64 -7.40 -22.27
N SER A 92 9.72 -6.40 -23.16
CA SER A 92 10.97 -5.68 -23.42
C SER A 92 11.29 -4.59 -22.39
N GLN A 93 10.30 -4.11 -21.62
CA GLN A 93 10.48 -3.04 -20.64
C GLN A 93 11.36 -3.46 -19.46
N SER A 94 12.12 -2.49 -18.93
CA SER A 94 12.98 -2.68 -17.75
C SER A 94 12.17 -3.13 -16.53
N VAL A 95 10.97 -2.59 -16.34
CA VAL A 95 10.03 -2.99 -15.27
C VAL A 95 9.88 -4.50 -15.22
N PHE A 96 9.58 -5.15 -16.35
CA PHE A 96 9.45 -6.62 -16.40
C PHE A 96 10.81 -7.32 -16.21
N LYS A 97 11.82 -6.96 -17.02
CA LYS A 97 13.11 -7.66 -17.05
C LYS A 97 13.80 -7.64 -15.69
N GLU A 98 13.91 -6.45 -15.10
CA GLU A 98 14.57 -6.28 -13.80
C GLU A 98 13.76 -6.91 -12.67
N SER A 99 12.42 -6.86 -12.73
CA SER A 99 11.59 -7.53 -11.72
C SER A 99 11.79 -9.04 -11.78
N LEU A 100 11.76 -9.63 -12.98
CA LEU A 100 11.97 -11.06 -13.17
C LEU A 100 13.35 -11.50 -12.66
N LEU A 101 14.41 -10.73 -12.94
CA LEU A 101 15.75 -11.01 -12.41
C LEU A 101 15.78 -10.98 -10.88
N ARG A 102 15.08 -10.03 -10.25
CA ARG A 102 15.02 -9.89 -8.79
C ARG A 102 14.28 -11.01 -8.09
N VAL A 103 13.34 -11.69 -8.76
CA VAL A 103 12.72 -12.90 -8.21
C VAL A 103 13.78 -13.91 -7.81
N PHE A 104 14.83 -14.07 -8.62
CA PHE A 104 15.91 -15.03 -8.38
C PHE A 104 17.10 -14.44 -7.61
N LYS A 105 16.89 -13.33 -6.88
CA LYS A 105 17.94 -12.73 -6.07
C LYS A 105 18.45 -13.74 -5.04
N ARG A 106 19.77 -13.79 -4.90
CA ARG A 106 20.45 -14.65 -3.94
C ARG A 106 20.87 -13.86 -2.70
N LEU A 107 20.98 -14.56 -1.58
CA LEU A 107 21.59 -14.02 -0.38
C LEU A 107 23.07 -13.70 -0.64
N PRO A 108 23.59 -12.57 -0.12
CA PRO A 108 25.01 -12.26 -0.18
C PRO A 108 25.87 -13.43 0.29
N ALA A 109 27.02 -13.65 -0.36
CA ALA A 109 27.86 -14.83 -0.12
C ALA A 109 28.43 -14.89 1.30
N ASP A 110 28.50 -13.75 1.98
CA ASP A 110 28.98 -13.57 3.35
C ASP A 110 27.92 -13.90 4.42
N ILE A 111 26.65 -14.15 4.05
CA ILE A 111 25.63 -14.59 5.01
C ILE A 111 25.99 -15.99 5.52
N PRO A 112 26.23 -16.17 6.83
CA PRO A 112 26.61 -17.47 7.37
C PRO A 112 25.54 -18.53 7.09
N LYS A 113 25.97 -19.69 6.58
CA LYS A 113 25.14 -20.88 6.26
C LYS A 113 24.15 -20.72 5.10
N ASP A 114 23.79 -19.49 4.74
CA ASP A 114 22.72 -19.23 3.77
C ASP A 114 23.21 -18.49 2.50
N GLY A 115 24.45 -18.00 2.51
CA GLY A 115 25.03 -17.26 1.39
C GLY A 115 24.95 -18.01 0.05
N GLY A 116 24.59 -17.29 -1.00
CA GLY A 116 24.45 -17.83 -2.35
C GLY A 116 23.16 -18.62 -2.63
N HIS A 117 22.32 -18.92 -1.63
CA HIS A 117 20.98 -19.47 -1.85
C HIS A 117 20.00 -18.39 -2.31
N LEU A 118 18.89 -18.79 -2.96
CA LEU A 118 17.80 -17.87 -3.30
C LEU A 118 17.17 -17.30 -2.02
N GLN A 119 16.71 -16.06 -2.07
CA GLN A 119 16.07 -15.40 -0.93
C GLN A 119 14.67 -15.94 -0.61
N MET A 120 14.01 -16.56 -1.60
CA MET A 120 12.67 -17.09 -1.47
C MET A 120 12.60 -18.35 -0.57
N GLY A 121 11.45 -18.55 0.07
CA GLY A 121 11.06 -19.75 0.79
C GLY A 121 9.72 -20.28 0.26
N PHE A 122 9.43 -21.55 0.52
CA PHE A 122 8.28 -22.26 -0.02
C PHE A 122 7.53 -23.04 1.06
N ALA A 123 6.34 -23.54 0.73
CA ALA A 123 5.48 -24.32 1.63
C ALA A 123 5.37 -23.67 3.02
N ALA A 124 5.31 -22.34 3.03
CA ALA A 124 5.33 -21.59 4.26
C ALA A 124 3.97 -21.63 4.94
N SER A 125 3.97 -21.72 6.27
CA SER A 125 2.78 -21.60 7.11
C SER A 125 3.08 -20.73 8.32
N LEU A 126 2.11 -19.93 8.74
CA LEU A 126 2.16 -19.09 9.93
C LEU A 126 1.14 -19.58 10.95
N GLU A 127 1.56 -19.80 12.19
CA GLU A 127 0.68 -20.00 13.34
C GLU A 127 0.90 -18.89 14.38
N VAL A 128 -0.19 -18.39 14.96
CA VAL A 128 -0.17 -17.32 15.97
C VAL A 128 -0.80 -17.80 17.27
N LEU A 129 0.02 -17.80 18.32
CA LEU A 129 -0.40 -18.12 19.68
C LEU A 129 -0.53 -16.84 20.50
N THR A 130 -1.58 -16.77 21.32
CA THR A 130 -1.84 -15.61 22.19
C THR A 130 -2.12 -16.06 23.62
N SER A 131 -1.97 -15.14 24.57
CA SER A 131 -2.50 -15.35 25.92
C SER A 131 -4.03 -15.38 25.89
N ARG A 132 -4.65 -16.11 26.81
CA ARG A 132 -6.12 -16.34 26.85
C ARG A 132 -6.98 -15.06 26.91
N GLU A 133 -6.40 -13.94 27.31
CA GLU A 133 -7.12 -12.67 27.50
C GLU A 133 -7.42 -11.93 26.18
N PHE A 134 -6.87 -12.39 25.06
CA PHE A 134 -7.17 -11.87 23.72
C PHE A 134 -6.99 -12.94 22.65
N LYS A 135 -7.75 -12.80 21.57
CA LYS A 135 -7.88 -13.79 20.51
C LYS A 135 -7.50 -13.22 19.15
N VAL A 136 -7.26 -14.11 18.20
CA VAL A 136 -6.93 -13.81 16.82
C VAL A 136 -8.22 -13.63 16.03
N ALA A 137 -8.47 -12.42 15.51
CA ALA A 137 -9.62 -12.11 14.66
C ALA A 137 -9.40 -12.53 13.20
N GLY A 138 -8.14 -12.51 12.76
CA GLY A 138 -7.75 -13.02 11.45
C GLY A 138 -6.52 -12.32 10.90
N ALA A 139 -6.26 -12.50 9.60
CA ALA A 139 -5.11 -11.92 8.92
C ALA A 139 -5.45 -11.35 7.54
N ILE A 140 -4.78 -10.25 7.16
CA ILE A 140 -4.82 -9.68 5.81
C ILE A 140 -3.41 -9.63 5.24
N GLY A 141 -3.23 -10.29 4.11
CA GLY A 141 -1.97 -10.39 3.37
C GLY A 141 -1.96 -11.64 2.50
N PRO A 142 -0.81 -11.95 1.85
CA PRO A 142 -0.68 -13.13 1.01
C PRO A 142 -0.70 -14.43 1.84
N CYS A 143 -1.89 -14.89 2.17
CA CYS A 143 -2.11 -16.08 2.99
C CYS A 143 -3.50 -16.68 2.74
N SER A 144 -3.70 -17.93 3.15
CA SER A 144 -4.98 -18.64 3.09
C SER A 144 -5.21 -19.40 4.38
N SER A 145 -6.42 -19.28 4.95
CA SER A 145 -6.81 -19.95 6.19
C SER A 145 -6.61 -21.46 6.13
N LEU A 146 -5.91 -22.03 7.12
CA LEU A 146 -5.83 -23.48 7.32
C LEU A 146 -7.04 -24.03 8.07
N ARG A 147 -8.00 -23.17 8.44
CA ARG A 147 -9.23 -23.53 9.18
C ARG A 147 -8.93 -24.32 10.46
N LYS A 148 -7.78 -24.05 11.07
CA LYS A 148 -7.38 -24.65 12.34
C LYS A 148 -8.28 -24.10 13.44
N VAL A 149 -9.02 -25.00 14.09
CA VAL A 149 -9.81 -24.69 15.29
C VAL A 149 -8.86 -24.61 16.48
N ALA A 150 -8.88 -23.48 17.18
CA ALA A 150 -8.05 -23.26 18.36
C ALA A 150 -8.78 -22.36 19.38
N PRO A 151 -8.48 -22.50 20.69
CA PRO A 151 -9.17 -21.73 21.74
C PRO A 151 -8.90 -20.21 21.65
N ASN A 152 -7.83 -19.80 20.96
CA ASN A 152 -7.44 -18.41 20.79
C ASN A 152 -7.95 -17.79 19.48
N VAL A 153 -8.95 -18.38 18.82
CA VAL A 153 -9.63 -17.82 17.65
C VAL A 153 -10.83 -16.99 18.11
N ALA A 154 -10.91 -15.73 17.64
CA ALA A 154 -11.99 -14.82 17.98
C ALA A 154 -13.27 -15.16 17.21
N GLU A 155 -14.41 -14.69 17.73
CA GLU A 155 -15.69 -14.80 17.02
C GLU A 155 -15.78 -13.79 15.89
N THR A 156 -15.22 -12.58 16.09
CA THR A 156 -15.09 -11.57 15.04
C THR A 156 -14.07 -12.01 14.00
N ALA A 157 -14.45 -12.04 12.73
CA ALA A 157 -13.56 -12.34 11.61
C ALA A 157 -13.11 -11.06 10.90
N ILE A 158 -11.79 -10.91 10.70
CA ILE A 158 -11.17 -9.86 9.87
C ILE A 158 -10.22 -10.53 8.89
N GLY A 159 -10.29 -10.21 7.59
CA GLY A 159 -9.46 -10.91 6.60
C GLY A 159 -9.79 -12.41 6.49
N GLU A 160 -8.74 -13.21 6.34
CA GLU A 160 -8.78 -14.67 6.48
C GLU A 160 -8.94 -15.03 7.97
N GLY A 161 -10.16 -14.88 8.49
CA GLY A 161 -10.52 -15.14 9.89
C GLY A 161 -10.88 -16.60 10.20
N GLY A 162 -11.44 -16.83 11.39
CA GLY A 162 -11.90 -18.16 11.82
C GLY A 162 -10.77 -19.17 12.05
N THR A 163 -9.53 -18.71 12.18
CA THR A 163 -8.36 -19.55 12.44
C THR A 163 -7.26 -18.76 13.13
N ASN A 164 -6.26 -19.47 13.67
CA ASN A 164 -5.00 -18.90 14.13
C ASN A 164 -3.79 -19.36 13.28
N ALA A 165 -4.05 -20.05 12.16
CA ALA A 165 -3.02 -20.62 11.31
C ALA A 165 -3.34 -20.48 9.82
N TRP A 166 -2.35 -20.10 9.02
CA TRP A 166 -2.48 -19.83 7.59
C TRP A 166 -1.38 -20.49 6.77
N SER A 167 -1.72 -20.93 5.57
CA SER A 167 -0.74 -21.19 4.50
C SER A 167 -0.33 -19.86 3.91
N MET A 168 0.97 -19.68 3.69
CA MET A 168 1.53 -18.54 2.96
C MET A 168 2.06 -18.95 1.58
N GLY A 169 2.30 -20.25 1.36
CA GLY A 169 2.89 -20.76 0.12
C GLY A 169 4.31 -20.22 -0.10
N GLY A 170 4.47 -19.30 -1.04
CA GLY A 170 5.72 -18.61 -1.34
C GLY A 170 5.96 -17.43 -0.41
N ILE A 171 7.19 -17.29 0.07
CA ILE A 171 7.60 -16.15 0.90
C ILE A 171 8.95 -15.61 0.44
N ASP A 172 9.20 -14.35 0.75
CA ASP A 172 10.53 -13.74 0.68
C ASP A 172 10.71 -12.81 1.89
N PRO A 173 11.90 -12.19 2.09
CA PRO A 173 12.13 -11.33 3.24
C PRO A 173 11.23 -10.09 3.34
N ALA A 174 10.54 -9.70 2.26
CA ALA A 174 9.68 -8.53 2.21
C ALA A 174 8.22 -8.84 2.60
N VAL A 175 7.79 -10.10 2.51
CA VAL A 175 6.41 -10.50 2.79
C VAL A 175 5.96 -10.06 4.20
N THR A 176 4.85 -9.33 4.26
CA THR A 176 4.30 -8.79 5.51
C THR A 176 2.82 -9.14 5.65
N ILE A 177 2.47 -9.84 6.72
CA ILE A 177 1.09 -10.19 7.09
C ILE A 177 0.59 -9.28 8.21
N ALA A 178 -0.59 -8.69 8.03
CA ALA A 178 -1.30 -7.98 9.08
C ALA A 178 -2.15 -8.98 9.87
N VAL A 179 -1.94 -9.09 11.19
CA VAL A 179 -2.73 -9.96 12.07
C VAL A 179 -3.53 -9.07 13.02
N TYR A 180 -4.84 -9.31 13.05
CA TYR A 180 -5.80 -8.54 13.85
C TYR A 180 -6.20 -9.35 15.09
N PHE A 181 -6.35 -8.64 16.20
CA PHE A 181 -6.63 -9.23 17.51
C PHE A 181 -7.86 -8.60 18.14
N GLU A 182 -8.54 -9.37 18.97
CA GLU A 182 -9.67 -8.95 19.77
C GLU A 182 -9.38 -9.20 21.26
N VAL A 183 -9.44 -8.16 22.09
CA VAL A 183 -9.32 -8.32 23.55
C VAL A 183 -10.65 -8.85 24.08
N THR A 184 -10.65 -10.07 24.59
CA THR A 184 -11.86 -10.76 25.07
C THR A 184 -12.03 -10.73 26.58
N ASN A 185 -11.03 -10.24 27.32
CA ASN A 185 -11.16 -10.05 28.76
C ASN A 185 -12.11 -8.87 29.05
N ALA A 186 -13.18 -9.13 29.80
CA ALA A 186 -14.18 -8.12 30.13
C ALA A 186 -13.57 -6.98 30.97
N ALA A 187 -14.03 -5.75 30.74
CA ALA A 187 -13.58 -4.56 31.48
C ALA A 187 -13.77 -4.67 33.01
N ASN A 188 -14.78 -5.43 33.45
CA ASN A 188 -15.07 -5.65 34.87
C ASN A 188 -14.16 -6.70 35.53
N ASN A 189 -13.20 -7.27 34.80
CA ASN A 189 -12.25 -8.27 35.30
C ASN A 189 -10.80 -7.73 35.20
N PRO A 190 -10.38 -6.84 36.12
CA PRO A 190 -9.05 -6.23 36.05
C PRO A 190 -7.95 -7.28 36.21
N LEU A 191 -6.93 -7.21 35.34
CA LEU A 191 -5.81 -8.14 35.37
C LEU A 191 -4.76 -7.69 36.40
N PRO A 192 -4.10 -8.62 37.12
CA PRO A 192 -3.02 -8.28 38.05
C PRO A 192 -1.91 -7.45 37.35
N PRO A 193 -1.32 -6.43 37.99
CA PRO A 193 -0.28 -5.59 37.36
C PRO A 193 0.96 -6.37 36.86
N SER A 194 1.26 -7.52 37.49
CA SER A 194 2.34 -8.42 37.09
C SER A 194 1.99 -9.28 35.87
N LYS A 195 0.70 -9.38 35.51
CA LYS A 195 0.24 -10.16 34.36
C LYS A 195 0.73 -9.49 33.07
N ARG A 196 1.40 -10.26 32.23
CA ARG A 196 1.82 -9.85 30.89
C ARG A 196 0.94 -10.52 29.84
N ARG A 197 0.78 -9.85 28.69
CA ARG A 197 0.33 -10.48 27.45
C ARG A 197 1.52 -11.06 26.72
N PHE A 198 1.31 -12.18 26.04
CA PHE A 198 2.27 -12.83 25.16
C PHE A 198 1.62 -13.11 23.81
N ILE A 199 2.35 -12.83 22.74
CA ILE A 199 2.03 -13.21 21.37
C ILE A 199 3.24 -13.96 20.83
N GLN A 200 3.02 -15.10 20.19
CA GLN A 200 4.08 -15.85 19.53
C GLN A 200 3.68 -16.14 18.08
N PHE A 201 4.51 -15.72 17.15
CA PHE A 201 4.42 -16.02 15.73
C PHE A 201 5.36 -17.17 15.41
N ILE A 202 4.84 -18.23 14.80
CA ILE A 202 5.58 -19.43 14.44
C ILE A 202 5.44 -19.61 12.92
N THR A 203 6.53 -19.37 12.20
CA THR A 203 6.57 -19.57 10.74
C THR A 203 7.40 -20.79 10.40
N GLN A 204 6.77 -21.79 9.82
CA GLN A 204 7.44 -22.95 9.22
C GLN A 204 7.55 -22.75 7.72
N TYR A 205 8.69 -23.08 7.12
CA TYR A 205 8.87 -22.99 5.66
C TYR A 205 10.01 -23.87 5.18
N GLN A 206 9.99 -24.22 3.90
CA GLN A 206 11.11 -24.82 3.20
C GLN A 206 12.02 -23.71 2.67
N HIS A 207 13.25 -23.66 3.15
CA HIS A 207 14.29 -22.76 2.65
C HIS A 207 14.78 -23.22 1.27
N ALA A 208 15.30 -22.30 0.45
CA ALA A 208 15.84 -22.60 -0.89
C ALA A 208 17.00 -23.62 -0.92
N SER A 209 17.58 -23.97 0.25
CA SER A 209 18.53 -25.07 0.37
C SER A 209 17.88 -26.46 0.48
N GLY A 210 16.55 -26.54 0.46
CA GLY A 210 15.76 -27.77 0.63
C GLY A 210 15.45 -28.13 2.09
N ARG A 211 16.05 -27.43 3.07
CA ARG A 211 15.80 -27.68 4.49
C ARG A 211 14.54 -26.99 4.98
N PHE A 212 13.77 -27.67 5.82
CA PHE A 212 12.69 -27.05 6.58
C PHE A 212 13.25 -26.23 7.73
N ARG A 213 12.66 -25.06 7.96
CA ARG A 213 13.05 -24.11 9.00
C ARG A 213 11.82 -23.68 9.80
N LEU A 214 12.09 -23.33 11.05
CA LEU A 214 11.15 -22.73 11.99
C LEU A 214 11.70 -21.36 12.38
N ARG A 215 10.90 -20.31 12.19
CA ARG A 215 11.16 -18.97 12.72
C ARG A 215 10.13 -18.69 13.79
N THR A 216 10.59 -18.36 14.99
CA THR A 216 9.71 -18.04 16.12
C THR A 216 10.01 -16.65 16.62
N THR A 217 8.98 -15.80 16.68
CA THR A 217 9.08 -14.44 17.23
C THR A 217 8.08 -14.33 18.37
N THR A 218 8.56 -14.02 19.58
CA THR A 218 7.70 -13.87 20.76
C THR A 218 7.77 -12.43 21.26
N TYR A 219 6.61 -11.81 21.43
CA TYR A 219 6.46 -10.50 22.04
C TYR A 219 5.76 -10.61 23.39
N SER A 220 6.11 -9.73 24.31
CA SER A 220 5.44 -9.58 25.59
C SER A 220 5.12 -8.11 25.87
N GLY A 221 4.02 -7.85 26.56
CA GLY A 221 3.59 -6.48 26.90
C GLY A 221 2.78 -6.42 28.18
N ALA A 222 2.66 -5.21 28.75
CA ALA A 222 1.86 -4.95 29.94
C ALA A 222 0.40 -4.65 29.59
N TRP A 223 -0.55 -5.11 30.40
CA TRP A 223 -1.95 -4.71 30.29
C TRP A 223 -2.17 -3.31 30.88
N HIS A 224 -3.12 -2.57 30.31
CA HIS A 224 -3.64 -1.33 30.87
C HIS A 224 -5.09 -1.58 31.26
N ASN A 225 -5.42 -1.43 32.56
CA ASN A 225 -6.75 -1.77 33.09
C ASN A 225 -7.63 -0.54 33.36
N ASP A 226 -7.06 0.68 33.36
CA ASP A 226 -7.81 1.89 33.68
C ASP A 226 -8.53 2.43 32.45
N SER A 227 -9.86 2.29 32.42
CA SER A 227 -10.71 2.80 31.33
C SER A 227 -10.91 4.32 31.38
N VAL A 228 -10.58 4.97 32.49
CA VAL A 228 -10.71 6.42 32.69
C VAL A 228 -9.43 7.12 32.20
N ASP A 229 -8.26 6.69 32.67
CA ASP A 229 -6.97 7.20 32.17
C ASP A 229 -6.51 6.41 30.93
N MET A 230 -6.83 6.90 29.74
CA MET A 230 -6.35 6.33 28.48
C MET A 230 -4.97 6.86 28.05
N GLY A 231 -4.30 7.69 28.86
CA GLY A 231 -3.02 8.30 28.53
C GLY A 231 -1.92 7.30 28.16
N PRO A 232 -1.71 6.20 28.93
CA PRO A 232 -0.74 5.18 28.56
C PRO A 232 -1.05 4.49 27.22
N VAL A 233 -2.33 4.27 26.91
CA VAL A 233 -2.76 3.69 25.64
C VAL A 233 -2.50 4.66 24.49
N ALA A 234 -2.83 5.94 24.67
CA ALA A 234 -2.59 6.99 23.68
C ALA A 234 -1.10 7.10 23.33
N ARG A 235 -0.21 7.11 24.33
CA ARG A 235 1.26 7.15 24.12
C ARG A 235 1.84 5.90 23.47
N SER A 236 1.09 4.81 23.42
CA SER A 236 1.50 3.56 22.76
C SER A 236 0.98 3.43 21.33
N PHE A 237 0.27 4.44 20.83
CA PHE A 237 -0.29 4.43 19.50
C PHE A 237 0.79 4.66 18.45
N ASP A 238 0.88 3.72 17.51
CA ASP A 238 1.73 3.83 16.32
C ASP A 238 0.85 4.25 15.14
N GLN A 239 0.83 5.56 14.84
CA GLN A 239 0.04 6.11 13.75
C GLN A 239 0.41 5.58 12.37
N GLU A 240 1.66 5.19 12.16
CA GLU A 240 2.17 4.66 10.90
C GLU A 240 1.65 3.24 10.67
N ALA A 241 1.83 2.36 11.66
CA ALA A 241 1.30 1.01 11.61
C ALA A 241 -0.24 1.00 11.58
N ALA A 242 -0.89 1.87 12.36
CA ALA A 242 -2.35 2.00 12.36
C ALA A 242 -2.90 2.42 10.99
N CYS A 243 -2.23 3.36 10.31
CA CYS A 243 -2.59 3.78 8.95
C CYS A 243 -2.57 2.59 7.98
N VAL A 244 -1.49 1.79 8.00
CA VAL A 244 -1.32 0.64 7.10
C VAL A 244 -2.35 -0.45 7.41
N LEU A 245 -2.57 -0.76 8.69
CA LEU A 245 -3.56 -1.76 9.12
C LEU A 245 -4.99 -1.34 8.74
N MET A 246 -5.34 -0.06 8.89
CA MET A 246 -6.64 0.48 8.49
C MET A 246 -6.81 0.51 6.97
N THR A 247 -5.74 0.81 6.23
CA THR A 247 -5.72 0.75 4.78
C THR A 247 -5.98 -0.66 4.27
N ARG A 248 -5.34 -1.68 4.87
CA ARG A 248 -5.57 -3.09 4.52
C ARG A 248 -7.00 -3.53 4.77
N ILE A 249 -7.61 -3.11 5.90
CA ILE A 249 -9.04 -3.33 6.14
C ILE A 249 -9.85 -2.62 5.05
N ALA A 250 -9.63 -1.33 4.81
CA ALA A 250 -10.38 -0.55 3.82
C ALA A 250 -10.35 -1.20 2.43
N VAL A 251 -9.18 -1.63 1.96
CA VAL A 251 -9.04 -2.35 0.70
C VAL A 251 -9.83 -3.66 0.71
N GLN A 252 -9.69 -4.48 1.75
CA GLN A 252 -10.47 -5.71 1.88
C GLN A 252 -11.98 -5.43 1.81
N ARG A 253 -12.45 -4.36 2.46
CA ARG A 253 -13.87 -3.98 2.45
C ARG A 253 -14.40 -3.67 1.06
N THR A 254 -13.58 -3.04 0.21
CA THR A 254 -13.97 -2.74 -1.16
C THR A 254 -14.10 -3.99 -2.05
N GLU A 255 -13.69 -5.15 -1.55
CA GLU A 255 -13.74 -6.43 -2.26
C GLU A 255 -14.81 -7.37 -1.70
N SER A 256 -15.40 -7.01 -0.56
CA SER A 256 -16.51 -7.75 0.04
C SER A 256 -17.83 -7.30 -0.56
N ASP A 257 -18.61 -8.25 -1.09
CA ASP A 257 -19.96 -8.00 -1.59
C ASP A 257 -20.92 -7.52 -0.48
N GLU A 258 -20.58 -7.73 0.81
CA GLU A 258 -21.41 -7.41 1.97
C GLU A 258 -21.22 -5.96 2.48
N GLU A 259 -20.05 -5.35 2.27
CA GLU A 259 -19.67 -4.08 2.92
C GLU A 259 -19.97 -2.82 2.09
N GLY A 260 -20.83 -2.95 1.08
CA GLY A 260 -21.39 -1.84 0.32
C GLY A 260 -20.46 -1.30 -0.76
N THR A 261 -20.74 -0.08 -1.22
CA THR A 261 -19.97 0.55 -2.29
C THR A 261 -18.64 1.10 -1.78
N VAL A 262 -17.70 1.43 -2.67
CA VAL A 262 -16.47 2.17 -2.33
C VAL A 262 -16.77 3.46 -1.53
N HIS A 263 -17.91 4.12 -1.81
CA HIS A 263 -18.36 5.29 -1.07
C HIS A 263 -18.66 4.96 0.40
N ASP A 264 -19.17 3.78 0.70
CA ASP A 264 -19.47 3.35 2.07
C ASP A 264 -18.19 3.06 2.84
N VAL A 265 -17.17 2.51 2.17
CA VAL A 265 -15.81 2.35 2.73
C VAL A 265 -15.20 3.71 3.07
N LEU A 266 -15.30 4.71 2.17
CA LEU A 266 -14.82 6.08 2.45
C LEU A 266 -15.52 6.69 3.67
N ARG A 267 -16.85 6.58 3.77
CA ARG A 267 -17.61 7.01 4.95
C ARG A 267 -17.17 6.30 6.21
N TRP A 268 -16.85 5.01 6.13
CA TRP A 268 -16.35 4.24 7.27
C TRP A 268 -14.96 4.73 7.72
N VAL A 269 -14.05 5.02 6.78
CA VAL A 269 -12.75 5.64 7.10
C VAL A 269 -12.95 6.98 7.79
N ASP A 270 -13.79 7.85 7.23
CA ASP A 270 -14.07 9.19 7.79
C ASP A 270 -14.67 9.09 9.21
N ARG A 271 -15.67 8.21 9.41
CA ARG A 271 -16.28 7.98 10.73
C ARG A 271 -15.28 7.41 11.74
N SER A 272 -14.38 6.54 11.30
CA SER A 272 -13.35 5.96 12.17
C SER A 272 -12.34 7.03 12.61
N LEU A 273 -11.94 7.91 11.69
CA LEU A 273 -11.06 9.04 11.99
C LEU A 273 -11.73 10.04 12.94
N ILE A 274 -13.00 10.40 12.73
CA ILE A 274 -13.74 11.30 13.62
C ILE A 274 -13.80 10.72 15.03
N LYS A 275 -14.15 9.42 15.17
CA LYS A 275 -14.19 8.75 16.49
C LYS A 275 -12.83 8.76 17.19
N LEU A 276 -11.74 8.50 16.46
CA LEU A 276 -10.38 8.57 16.99
C LEU A 276 -10.06 9.99 17.47
N SER A 277 -10.40 10.99 16.65
CA SER A 277 -10.17 12.41 16.92
C SER A 277 -10.92 12.89 18.16
N SER A 278 -12.19 12.54 18.29
CA SER A 278 -13.00 12.86 19.49
C SER A 278 -12.50 12.15 20.74
N LYS A 279 -11.99 10.91 20.61
CA LYS A 279 -11.55 10.12 21.77
C LYS A 279 -10.19 10.55 22.33
N PHE A 280 -9.25 10.93 21.46
CA PHE A 280 -7.85 11.17 21.83
C PHE A 280 -7.37 12.60 21.59
N GLY A 281 -8.16 13.45 20.92
CA GLY A 281 -7.89 14.88 20.80
C GLY A 281 -8.22 15.65 22.07
N SER A 282 -7.48 16.71 22.34
CA SER A 282 -7.81 17.69 23.39
C SER A 282 -8.56 18.87 22.77
N TYR A 283 -9.73 19.20 23.31
CA TYR A 283 -10.55 20.30 22.80
C TYR A 283 -11.54 20.80 23.86
N ARG A 284 -12.03 22.04 23.65
CA ARG A 284 -13.23 22.56 24.27
C ARG A 284 -14.42 22.20 23.38
N LYS A 285 -15.51 21.74 24.00
CA LYS A 285 -16.73 21.36 23.29
C LYS A 285 -17.22 22.54 22.42
N ASP A 286 -17.62 22.21 21.19
CA ASP A 286 -18.15 23.16 20.20
C ASP A 286 -17.17 24.29 19.77
N ASP A 287 -15.88 24.19 20.11
CA ASP A 287 -14.83 25.14 19.69
C ASP A 287 -13.73 24.44 18.87
N PRO A 288 -13.84 24.42 17.52
CA PRO A 288 -12.88 23.76 16.66
C PRO A 288 -11.45 24.34 16.74
N THR A 289 -11.31 25.61 17.13
CA THR A 289 -9.99 26.27 17.20
C THR A 289 -9.16 25.80 18.39
N SER A 290 -9.80 25.17 19.38
CA SER A 290 -9.14 24.60 20.54
C SER A 290 -8.60 23.18 20.32
N PHE A 291 -8.91 22.56 19.17
CA PHE A 291 -8.57 21.18 18.92
C PHE A 291 -7.06 20.99 18.72
N ALA A 292 -6.48 20.05 19.44
CA ALA A 292 -5.10 19.63 19.28
C ALA A 292 -4.95 18.11 19.41
N PHE A 293 -4.05 17.53 18.62
CA PHE A 293 -3.65 16.14 18.74
C PHE A 293 -2.36 15.99 19.56
N PRO A 294 -2.22 14.89 20.32
CA PRO A 294 -0.92 14.44 20.81
C PRO A 294 0.02 14.10 19.65
N GLN A 295 1.33 14.12 19.91
CA GLN A 295 2.37 13.88 18.90
C GLN A 295 2.21 12.51 18.22
N GLU A 296 1.75 11.51 18.96
CA GLU A 296 1.52 10.15 18.49
C GLU A 296 0.40 10.04 17.44
N PHE A 297 -0.44 11.07 17.29
CA PHE A 297 -1.61 11.07 16.39
C PHE A 297 -1.53 12.11 15.27
N VAL A 298 -0.58 13.06 15.33
CA VAL A 298 -0.60 14.27 14.50
C VAL A 298 -0.57 14.02 12.98
N LEU A 299 0.08 12.94 12.54
CA LEU A 299 0.17 12.57 11.12
C LEU A 299 -1.01 11.70 10.67
N TYR A 300 -1.70 11.04 11.59
CA TYR A 300 -2.77 10.10 11.26
C TYR A 300 -3.90 10.72 10.40
N PRO A 301 -4.41 11.94 10.68
CA PRO A 301 -5.37 12.60 9.79
C PRO A 301 -4.83 12.85 8.38
N GLN A 302 -3.56 13.23 8.26
CA GLN A 302 -2.92 13.46 6.96
C GLN A 302 -2.82 12.16 6.17
N PHE A 303 -2.46 11.05 6.83
CA PHE A 303 -2.48 9.74 6.18
C PHE A 303 -3.87 9.35 5.68
N MET A 304 -4.91 9.56 6.49
CA MET A 304 -6.29 9.27 6.09
C MET A 304 -6.75 10.16 4.92
N PHE A 305 -6.30 11.42 4.87
CA PHE A 305 -6.53 12.33 3.74
C PHE A 305 -5.91 11.81 2.43
N HIS A 306 -4.70 11.27 2.48
CA HIS A 306 -4.07 10.71 1.30
C HIS A 306 -4.67 9.35 0.92
N LEU A 307 -4.98 8.49 1.89
CA LEU A 307 -5.64 7.21 1.67
C LEU A 307 -6.97 7.35 0.90
N ARG A 308 -7.85 8.25 1.34
CA ARG A 308 -9.17 8.46 0.72
C ARG A 308 -9.11 8.95 -0.74
N ARG A 309 -7.99 9.56 -1.15
CA ARG A 309 -7.72 10.05 -2.51
C ARG A 309 -6.80 9.12 -3.31
N SER A 310 -6.25 8.10 -2.67
CA SER A 310 -5.33 7.16 -3.31
C SER A 310 -6.07 6.27 -4.31
N GLN A 311 -5.29 5.69 -5.24
CA GLN A 311 -5.78 4.72 -6.24
C GLN A 311 -6.29 3.41 -5.63
N PHE A 312 -6.12 3.21 -4.32
CA PHE A 312 -6.68 2.05 -3.61
C PHE A 312 -8.19 2.19 -3.39
N LEU A 313 -8.68 3.42 -3.19
CA LEU A 313 -10.08 3.73 -2.93
C LEU A 313 -10.72 4.57 -4.05
N GLN A 314 -9.96 5.39 -4.77
CA GLN A 314 -10.45 6.13 -5.94
C GLN A 314 -10.08 5.37 -7.22
N LEU A 315 -11.06 4.68 -7.82
CA LEU A 315 -10.85 3.81 -8.98
C LEU A 315 -10.94 4.55 -10.33
N PHE A 316 -11.34 5.83 -10.32
CA PHE A 316 -11.42 6.64 -11.53
C PHE A 316 -10.05 6.74 -12.21
N ASN A 317 -10.05 6.70 -13.55
CA ASN A 317 -8.84 6.74 -14.38
C ASN A 317 -7.84 5.59 -14.10
N SER A 318 -8.35 4.44 -13.65
CA SER A 318 -7.62 3.18 -13.59
C SER A 318 -8.48 2.05 -14.13
N SER A 319 -7.84 1.04 -14.69
CA SER A 319 -8.50 -0.20 -15.09
C SER A 319 -8.68 -1.17 -13.90
N PRO A 320 -9.65 -2.10 -13.95
CA PRO A 320 -9.78 -3.15 -12.94
C PRO A 320 -8.50 -3.95 -12.67
N ASP A 321 -7.69 -4.20 -13.71
CA ASP A 321 -6.40 -4.89 -13.56
C ASP A 321 -5.37 -4.05 -12.81
N GLU A 322 -5.24 -2.77 -13.13
CA GLU A 322 -4.34 -1.85 -12.42
C GLU A 322 -4.73 -1.72 -10.94
N SER A 323 -6.02 -1.53 -10.65
CA SER A 323 -6.50 -1.43 -9.27
C SER A 323 -6.19 -2.70 -8.48
N SER A 324 -6.39 -3.87 -9.09
CA SER A 324 -6.08 -5.17 -8.49
C SER A 324 -4.58 -5.33 -8.24
N TYR A 325 -3.75 -4.98 -9.23
CA TYR A 325 -2.30 -4.98 -9.11
C TYR A 325 -1.84 -4.12 -7.94
N TYR A 326 -2.28 -2.86 -7.85
CA TYR A 326 -1.88 -1.98 -6.76
C TYR A 326 -2.27 -2.54 -5.38
N ARG A 327 -3.48 -3.07 -5.26
CA ARG A 327 -3.98 -3.65 -3.99
C ARG A 327 -3.22 -4.92 -3.58
N THR A 328 -2.95 -5.83 -4.52
CA THR A 328 -2.18 -7.05 -4.25
C THR A 328 -0.76 -6.73 -3.78
N ILE A 329 -0.12 -5.69 -4.34
CA ILE A 329 1.19 -5.24 -3.85
C ILE A 329 1.09 -4.63 -2.44
N LEU A 330 0.10 -3.77 -2.19
CA LEU A 330 -0.11 -3.12 -0.89
C LEU A 330 -0.27 -4.12 0.27
N ILE A 331 -1.05 -5.18 0.09
CA ILE A 331 -1.32 -6.16 1.16
C ILE A 331 -0.11 -7.07 1.46
N ARG A 332 0.92 -7.02 0.62
CA ARG A 332 2.16 -7.79 0.79
C ARG A 332 3.28 -6.98 1.43
N GLU A 333 3.27 -5.67 1.28
CA GLU A 333 4.38 -4.78 1.62
C GLU A 333 4.43 -4.37 3.09
N ASN A 334 5.62 -4.00 3.56
CA ASN A 334 5.86 -3.57 4.94
C ASN A 334 5.26 -2.17 5.23
N VAL A 335 5.35 -1.72 6.48
CA VAL A 335 4.80 -0.41 6.90
C VAL A 335 5.40 0.74 6.09
N THR A 336 6.73 0.81 5.97
CA THR A 336 7.43 1.89 5.27
C THR A 336 7.00 1.99 3.80
N ASN A 337 7.00 0.88 3.06
CA ASN A 337 6.61 0.85 1.65
C ASN A 337 5.11 1.14 1.48
N SER A 338 4.26 0.64 2.38
CA SER A 338 2.81 0.92 2.37
C SER A 338 2.52 2.39 2.63
N LEU A 339 3.26 3.05 3.52
CA LEU A 339 3.12 4.49 3.74
C LEU A 339 3.48 5.29 2.50
N VAL A 340 4.57 4.95 1.81
CA VAL A 340 4.94 5.61 0.54
C VAL A 340 3.87 5.42 -0.53
N MET A 341 3.20 4.27 -0.56
CA MET A 341 2.07 4.04 -1.47
C MET A 341 0.85 4.92 -1.13
N ILE A 342 0.57 5.13 0.16
CA ILE A 342 -0.58 5.89 0.66
C ILE A 342 -0.31 7.39 0.50
N GLN A 343 0.82 7.85 1.03
CA GLN A 343 1.32 9.22 0.96
C GLN A 343 2.71 9.20 0.31
N PRO A 344 2.79 9.46 -1.01
CA PRO A 344 4.05 9.57 -1.73
C PRO A 344 5.04 10.54 -1.09
N SER A 345 6.33 10.22 -1.18
CA SER A 345 7.40 11.11 -0.72
C SER A 345 7.84 12.06 -1.83
N LEU A 346 8.21 13.29 -1.45
CA LEU A 346 8.66 14.32 -2.37
C LEU A 346 9.93 14.98 -1.83
N LEU A 347 11.02 14.87 -2.58
CA LEU A 347 12.30 15.54 -2.27
C LEU A 347 12.52 16.70 -3.22
N SER A 348 13.00 17.83 -2.71
CA SER A 348 13.40 18.99 -3.51
C SER A 348 14.91 19.14 -3.55
N TYR A 349 15.44 19.39 -4.74
CA TYR A 349 16.83 19.68 -5.03
C TYR A 349 16.92 21.09 -5.61
N SER A 350 17.76 21.93 -5.03
CA SER A 350 18.02 23.31 -5.50
C SER A 350 19.46 23.71 -5.21
N PHE A 351 19.89 24.86 -5.74
CA PHE A 351 21.20 25.43 -5.38
C PHE A 351 21.23 26.02 -3.96
N SER A 352 20.05 26.35 -3.41
CA SER A 352 19.92 27.06 -2.14
C SER A 352 20.01 26.15 -0.91
N ALA A 353 19.78 24.84 -1.06
CA ALA A 353 19.75 23.89 0.05
C ALA A 353 20.10 22.47 -0.43
N PRO A 354 20.63 21.62 0.47
CA PRO A 354 20.77 20.20 0.18
C PRO A 354 19.40 19.53 -0.06
N PRO A 355 19.37 18.32 -0.65
CA PRO A 355 18.13 17.58 -0.86
C PRO A 355 17.33 17.46 0.44
N GLN A 356 16.07 17.90 0.40
CA GLN A 356 15.22 17.94 1.59
C GLN A 356 13.78 17.50 1.28
N PRO A 357 13.11 16.80 2.22
CA PRO A 357 11.68 16.53 2.12
C PRO A 357 10.87 17.81 2.03
N VAL A 358 9.92 17.84 1.10
CA VAL A 358 8.96 18.94 0.94
C VAL A 358 7.54 18.38 1.00
N MET A 359 6.58 19.25 1.29
CA MET A 359 5.17 18.86 1.33
C MET A 359 4.72 18.33 -0.02
N LEU A 360 3.91 17.27 -0.03
CA LEU A 360 3.26 16.75 -1.23
C LEU A 360 2.11 17.70 -1.65
N ASP A 361 2.48 18.89 -2.09
CA ASP A 361 1.59 20.04 -2.25
C ASP A 361 1.98 20.86 -3.50
N ALA A 362 0.99 21.52 -4.11
CA ALA A 362 1.19 22.39 -5.27
C ALA A 362 2.22 23.52 -5.05
N THR A 363 2.34 24.00 -3.80
CA THR A 363 3.32 25.03 -3.40
C THR A 363 4.78 24.58 -3.52
N SER A 364 5.02 23.27 -3.52
CA SER A 364 6.38 22.71 -3.66
C SER A 364 6.91 22.76 -5.10
N ILE A 365 6.04 23.04 -6.09
CA ILE A 365 6.46 23.19 -7.49
C ILE A 365 7.04 24.59 -7.68
N ARG A 366 8.35 24.66 -7.88
CA ARG A 366 9.06 25.90 -8.22
C ARG A 366 9.83 25.75 -9.53
N PRO A 367 9.99 26.83 -10.31
CA PRO A 367 10.68 26.76 -11.59
C PRO A 367 12.19 26.49 -11.46
N ASP A 368 12.78 26.80 -10.31
CA ASP A 368 14.22 26.74 -10.02
C ASP A 368 14.64 25.48 -9.23
N CYS A 369 13.76 24.49 -9.06
CA CYS A 369 14.06 23.24 -8.37
C CYS A 369 13.84 22.00 -9.24
N ILE A 370 14.44 20.89 -8.81
CA ILE A 370 14.12 19.54 -9.28
C ILE A 370 13.40 18.82 -8.15
N LEU A 371 12.34 18.08 -8.49
CA LEU A 371 11.60 17.27 -7.54
C LEU A 371 11.80 15.78 -7.86
N LEU A 372 12.08 14.98 -6.83
CA LEU A 372 12.03 13.52 -6.89
C LEU A 372 10.77 13.07 -6.16
N LEU A 373 9.77 12.64 -6.93
CA LEU A 373 8.55 12.03 -6.40
C LEU A 373 8.72 10.51 -6.41
N ASP A 374 8.36 9.92 -5.28
CA ASP A 374 8.33 8.49 -5.12
C ASP A 374 6.95 8.04 -4.61
N THR A 375 6.25 7.27 -5.46
CA THR A 375 4.88 6.76 -5.21
C THR A 375 4.86 5.25 -4.91
N PHE A 376 6.00 4.66 -4.60
CA PHE A 376 6.24 3.21 -4.66
C PHE A 376 6.25 2.65 -6.08
N PHE A 377 5.17 2.85 -6.86
CA PHE A 377 4.97 2.29 -8.21
C PHE A 377 5.66 3.09 -9.32
N HIS A 378 5.82 4.39 -9.12
CA HIS A 378 6.52 5.30 -10.02
C HIS A 378 7.57 6.10 -9.26
N VAL A 379 8.73 6.28 -9.90
CA VAL A 379 9.77 7.20 -9.47
C VAL A 379 9.89 8.28 -10.54
N VAL A 380 9.58 9.52 -10.19
CA VAL A 380 9.46 10.65 -11.12
C VAL A 380 10.49 11.71 -10.77
N VAL A 381 11.39 12.02 -11.70
CA VAL A 381 12.25 13.20 -11.64
C VAL A 381 11.61 14.31 -12.47
N PHE A 382 11.18 15.36 -11.79
CA PHE A 382 10.50 16.52 -12.36
C PHE A 382 11.42 17.74 -12.34
N HIS A 383 11.60 18.39 -13.49
CA HIS A 383 12.41 19.61 -13.60
C HIS A 383 11.49 20.83 -13.70
N GLY A 384 11.69 21.81 -12.82
CA GLY A 384 11.06 23.12 -12.92
C GLY A 384 11.42 23.84 -14.23
N GLU A 385 10.59 24.79 -14.65
CA GLU A 385 10.73 25.51 -15.91
C GLU A 385 12.14 26.08 -16.17
N THR A 386 12.71 26.78 -15.18
CA THR A 386 14.06 27.38 -15.29
C THR A 386 15.14 26.31 -15.40
N VAL A 387 15.06 25.26 -14.59
CA VAL A 387 16.02 24.14 -14.64
C VAL A 387 15.95 23.42 -16.00
N ALA A 388 14.74 23.20 -16.51
CA ALA A 388 14.54 22.58 -17.82
C ALA A 388 15.11 23.46 -18.94
N ALA A 389 14.93 24.78 -18.87
CA ALA A 389 15.51 25.73 -19.82
C ALA A 389 17.04 25.71 -19.81
N TRP A 390 17.68 25.72 -18.63
CA TRP A 390 19.14 25.61 -18.52
C TRP A 390 19.68 24.27 -19.05
N ARG A 391 18.96 23.16 -18.78
CA ARG A 391 19.33 21.84 -19.29
C ARG A 391 19.26 21.79 -20.83
N ALA A 392 18.23 22.41 -21.41
CA ALA A 392 18.05 22.50 -22.85
C ALA A 392 19.10 23.41 -23.52
N ALA A 393 19.54 24.47 -22.84
CA ALA A 393 20.64 25.33 -23.28
C ALA A 393 22.02 24.66 -23.20
N GLY A 394 22.12 23.48 -22.57
CA GLY A 394 23.35 22.70 -22.51
C GLY A 394 24.36 23.18 -21.47
N TYR A 395 23.93 23.95 -20.47
CA TYR A 395 24.82 24.52 -19.45
C TYR A 395 25.60 23.46 -18.69
N GLN A 396 25.03 22.27 -18.46
CA GLN A 396 25.68 21.13 -17.81
C GLN A 396 26.92 20.60 -18.55
N ASN A 397 27.12 20.97 -19.81
CA ASN A 397 28.29 20.56 -20.60
C ASN A 397 29.46 21.54 -20.48
N SER A 398 29.26 22.72 -19.88
CA SER A 398 30.31 23.70 -19.66
C SER A 398 31.12 23.37 -18.41
N GLU A 399 32.44 23.52 -18.49
CA GLU A 399 33.35 23.40 -17.33
C GLU A 399 33.07 24.47 -16.26
N GLU A 400 32.41 25.59 -16.61
CA GLU A 400 32.03 26.64 -15.67
C GLU A 400 30.77 26.31 -14.86
N HIS A 401 30.03 25.26 -15.23
CA HIS A 401 28.71 24.95 -14.67
C HIS A 401 28.63 23.52 -14.08
N VAL A 402 29.74 23.05 -13.50
CA VAL A 402 29.82 21.75 -12.81
C VAL A 402 28.74 21.60 -11.73
N ASN A 403 28.43 22.67 -11.00
CA ASN A 403 27.38 22.64 -9.96
C ASN A 403 25.99 22.34 -10.54
N PHE A 404 25.69 22.83 -11.75
CA PHE A 404 24.42 22.53 -12.42
C PHE A 404 24.36 21.09 -12.90
N LYS A 405 25.47 20.55 -13.41
CA LYS A 405 25.58 19.12 -13.73
C LYS A 405 25.34 18.26 -12.50
N ASN A 406 25.98 18.57 -11.37
CA ASN A 406 25.79 17.85 -10.10
C ASN A 406 24.33 17.93 -9.62
N LEU A 407 23.67 19.08 -9.78
CA LEU A 407 22.25 19.24 -9.44
C LEU A 407 21.34 18.32 -10.27
N LEU A 408 21.63 18.13 -11.57
CA LEU A 408 20.89 17.22 -12.44
C LEU A 408 21.14 15.74 -12.11
N ASP A 409 22.37 15.38 -11.73
CA ASP A 409 22.77 13.99 -11.47
C ASP A 409 22.29 13.47 -10.10
N SER A 410 22.26 14.33 -9.08
CA SER A 410 21.87 13.95 -7.71
C SER A 410 20.50 13.23 -7.61
N PRO A 411 19.38 13.76 -8.16
CA PRO A 411 18.09 13.07 -8.09
C PRO A 411 18.05 11.77 -8.92
N GLN A 412 18.92 11.62 -9.92
CA GLN A 412 19.02 10.38 -10.71
C GLN A 412 19.66 9.26 -9.88
N LEU A 413 20.69 9.57 -9.10
CA LEU A 413 21.33 8.62 -8.18
C LEU A 413 20.34 8.16 -7.10
N ASP A 414 19.62 9.09 -6.49
CA ASP A 414 18.61 8.79 -5.46
C ASP A 414 17.44 7.97 -6.02
N ALA A 415 17.02 8.28 -7.25
CA ALA A 415 16.04 7.48 -7.97
C ALA A 415 16.54 6.04 -8.17
N GLN A 416 17.77 5.85 -8.67
CA GLN A 416 18.34 4.52 -8.89
C GLN A 416 18.46 3.70 -7.60
N MET A 417 18.86 4.33 -6.48
CA MET A 417 18.91 3.67 -5.18
C MET A 417 17.54 3.19 -4.73
N THR A 418 16.52 4.06 -4.83
CA THR A 418 15.11 3.73 -4.55
C THR A 418 14.62 2.60 -5.44
N MET A 419 14.93 2.66 -6.73
CA MET A 419 14.53 1.64 -7.68
C MET A 419 15.19 0.29 -7.41
N THR A 420 16.42 0.25 -6.89
CA THR A 420 17.20 -1.00 -6.69
C THR A 420 16.71 -1.83 -5.49
N SER A 421 16.13 -1.16 -4.49
CA SER A 421 15.65 -1.82 -3.27
C SER A 421 14.24 -2.42 -3.40
N ARG A 422 13.51 -2.13 -4.48
CA ARG A 422 12.09 -2.47 -4.63
C ARG A 422 11.77 -3.75 -5.37
N PHE A 423 10.59 -4.29 -5.08
CA PHE A 423 9.95 -5.26 -5.93
C PHE A 423 8.43 -5.03 -5.94
N PRO A 424 7.76 -5.01 -7.10
CA PRO A 424 8.33 -4.94 -8.45
C PRO A 424 9.16 -3.67 -8.69
N VAL A 425 9.93 -3.65 -9.78
CA VAL A 425 10.68 -2.45 -10.17
C VAL A 425 9.69 -1.36 -10.58
N PRO A 426 9.77 -0.16 -10.00
CA PRO A 426 8.86 0.91 -10.36
C PRO A 426 9.14 1.46 -11.77
N ARG A 427 8.15 2.11 -12.35
CA ARG A 427 8.33 2.84 -13.61
C ARG A 427 9.10 4.13 -13.35
N PHE A 428 10.21 4.31 -14.06
CA PHE A 428 11.01 5.53 -14.01
C PHE A 428 10.51 6.55 -15.03
N ILE A 429 10.30 7.79 -14.58
CA ILE A 429 9.79 8.88 -15.42
C ILE A 429 10.67 10.11 -15.21
N VAL A 430 11.13 10.70 -16.31
CA VAL A 430 11.77 12.02 -16.31
C VAL A 430 10.86 12.96 -17.07
N CYS A 431 10.53 14.10 -16.47
CA CYS A 431 9.65 15.08 -17.08
C CYS A 431 10.02 16.51 -16.68
N ASP A 432 9.49 17.45 -17.46
CA ASP A 432 9.66 18.88 -17.27
C ASP A 432 8.31 19.53 -17.02
N GLN A 433 8.32 20.66 -16.33
CA GLN A 433 7.14 21.48 -16.10
C GLN A 433 6.41 21.80 -17.41
N HIS A 434 5.07 21.77 -17.35
CA HIS A 434 4.16 21.98 -18.50
C HIS A 434 4.22 20.91 -19.61
N LYS A 435 4.93 19.79 -19.43
CA LYS A 435 4.90 18.64 -20.37
C LYS A 435 3.93 17.55 -19.91
N SER A 436 3.49 16.70 -20.84
CA SER A 436 2.44 15.70 -20.61
C SER A 436 2.73 14.74 -19.45
N GLN A 437 3.98 14.29 -19.30
CA GLN A 437 4.41 13.37 -18.24
C GLN A 437 4.42 14.01 -16.84
N ALA A 438 4.42 15.35 -16.73
CA ALA A 438 4.32 16.03 -15.44
C ALA A 438 3.02 15.68 -14.69
N ARG A 439 1.99 15.21 -15.40
CA ARG A 439 0.72 14.76 -14.79
C ARG A 439 0.91 13.68 -13.72
N PHE A 440 1.96 12.85 -13.81
CA PHE A 440 2.27 11.84 -12.80
C PHE A 440 2.63 12.45 -11.45
N LEU A 441 3.26 13.64 -11.45
CA LEU A 441 3.46 14.43 -10.25
C LEU A 441 2.16 15.13 -9.83
N MET A 442 1.56 15.88 -10.75
CA MET A 442 0.40 16.73 -10.45
C MET A 442 -0.77 15.95 -9.84
N ALA A 443 -1.05 14.75 -10.34
CA ALA A 443 -2.15 13.92 -9.85
C ALA A 443 -1.98 13.44 -8.39
N LYS A 444 -0.80 13.59 -7.79
CA LYS A 444 -0.51 13.16 -6.41
C LYS A 444 -0.47 14.31 -5.41
N LEU A 445 -0.46 15.57 -5.87
CA LEU A 445 -0.31 16.73 -5.00
C LEU A 445 -1.61 17.13 -4.29
N ASN A 446 -1.45 17.70 -3.11
CA ASN A 446 -2.52 18.42 -2.43
C ASN A 446 -2.84 19.72 -3.21
N PRO A 447 -4.11 19.95 -3.61
CA PRO A 447 -4.52 21.14 -4.34
C PRO A 447 -4.77 22.31 -3.37
N SER A 448 -3.71 22.76 -2.69
CA SER A 448 -3.75 23.97 -1.86
C SER A 448 -4.01 25.24 -2.67
N ILE A 449 -3.55 25.24 -3.92
CA ILE A 449 -3.74 26.31 -4.90
C ILE A 449 -4.57 25.72 -6.04
N THR A 450 -5.81 26.19 -6.18
CA THR A 450 -6.72 25.77 -7.25
C THR A 450 -6.93 26.91 -8.23
N HIS A 451 -7.51 26.62 -9.39
CA HIS A 451 -7.95 27.63 -10.34
C HIS A 451 -8.98 28.64 -9.77
N HIS A 452 -9.66 28.31 -8.67
CA HIS A 452 -10.57 29.22 -7.97
C HIS A 452 -9.90 30.08 -6.89
N THR A 453 -8.77 29.62 -6.33
CA THR A 453 -8.10 30.22 -5.17
C THR A 453 -6.70 30.75 -5.47
N GLY A 454 -6.22 30.60 -6.71
CA GLY A 454 -4.85 30.96 -7.07
C GLY A 454 -4.60 32.46 -7.10
N GLU A 455 -3.85 32.96 -6.13
CA GLU A 455 -3.12 34.22 -6.26
C GLU A 455 -1.85 33.99 -7.09
N VAL A 456 -1.48 34.99 -7.91
CA VAL A 456 -0.31 34.93 -8.80
C VAL A 456 0.97 34.83 -7.96
N GLY A 457 1.75 33.75 -8.14
CA GLY A 457 3.12 33.64 -7.59
C GLY A 457 3.34 32.65 -6.44
N MET A 458 2.31 31.93 -5.96
CA MET A 458 2.45 30.99 -4.81
C MET A 458 2.73 29.52 -5.18
N GLY A 459 2.91 29.18 -6.46
CA GLY A 459 3.09 27.81 -6.94
C GLY A 459 2.28 27.56 -8.19
N GLN A 460 2.16 26.29 -8.60
CA GLN A 460 1.37 25.94 -9.80
C GLN A 460 -0.08 25.63 -9.42
N ALA A 461 -1.03 26.40 -9.95
CA ALA A 461 -2.45 26.17 -9.71
C ALA A 461 -2.91 24.82 -10.30
N MET A 462 -3.62 24.04 -9.50
CA MET A 462 -4.18 22.74 -9.89
C MET A 462 -5.60 22.89 -10.44
N LEU A 463 -5.87 22.20 -11.54
CA LEU A 463 -7.20 22.09 -12.15
C LEU A 463 -7.96 20.89 -11.57
N THR A 464 -8.52 21.07 -10.37
CA THR A 464 -9.31 20.03 -9.69
C THR A 464 -10.31 20.67 -8.72
N ASP A 465 -11.41 19.96 -8.48
CA ASP A 465 -12.42 20.28 -7.45
C ASP A 465 -12.19 19.50 -6.14
N ASP A 466 -11.08 18.75 -6.07
CA ASP A 466 -10.69 18.01 -4.88
C ASP A 466 -10.49 18.93 -3.66
N VAL A 467 -10.97 18.46 -2.51
CA VAL A 467 -10.80 19.14 -1.23
C VAL A 467 -9.33 19.15 -0.81
N SER A 468 -8.80 20.31 -0.41
CA SER A 468 -7.45 20.46 0.12
C SER A 468 -7.31 19.88 1.54
N LEU A 469 -6.09 19.53 1.94
CA LEU A 469 -5.78 19.03 3.29
C LEU A 469 -6.26 20.01 4.38
N ARG A 470 -6.12 21.32 4.15
CA ARG A 470 -6.57 22.35 5.10
C ARG A 470 -8.07 22.27 5.36
N VAL A 471 -8.88 22.24 4.29
CA VAL A 471 -10.34 22.16 4.39
C VAL A 471 -10.77 20.82 5.00
N PHE A 472 -10.09 19.73 4.66
CA PHE A 472 -10.30 18.43 5.29
C PHE A 472 -10.06 18.48 6.81
N MET A 473 -8.97 19.09 7.25
CA MET A 473 -8.66 19.25 8.68
C MET A 473 -9.67 20.15 9.39
N GLU A 474 -10.06 21.28 8.79
CA GLU A 474 -11.08 22.18 9.34
C GLU A 474 -12.41 21.44 9.58
N HIS A 475 -12.83 20.61 8.61
CA HIS A 475 -14.04 19.78 8.75
C HIS A 475 -13.88 18.69 9.81
N LEU A 476 -12.73 18.02 9.86
CA LEU A 476 -12.45 17.00 10.88
C LEU A 476 -12.53 17.59 12.29
N MET A 477 -11.83 18.71 12.53
CA MET A 477 -11.83 19.39 13.83
C MET A 477 -13.24 19.80 14.23
N LYS A 478 -14.03 20.36 13.29
CA LYS A 478 -15.42 20.73 13.55
C LYS A 478 -16.28 19.54 13.98
N LEU A 479 -16.16 18.40 13.31
CA LEU A 479 -16.95 17.20 13.65
C LEU A 479 -16.45 16.52 14.94
N ALA A 480 -15.14 16.57 15.19
CA ALA A 480 -14.54 15.96 16.37
C ALA A 480 -15.03 16.62 17.67
N VAL A 481 -15.13 17.95 17.70
CA VAL A 481 -15.56 18.72 18.90
C VAL A 481 -17.07 18.72 19.14
N GLN A 482 -17.86 18.30 18.15
CA GLN A 482 -19.32 18.21 18.21
C GLN A 482 -19.82 16.82 18.64
N THR A 483 -18.96 15.80 18.58
CA THR A 483 -19.34 14.44 18.96
C THR A 483 -19.49 14.38 20.49
N PRO A 484 -20.61 13.83 21.02
CA PRO A 484 -20.92 13.82 22.45
C PRO A 484 -19.94 13.03 23.31
#